data_AF-A0A9P1URN6-F1
#
_entry.id   AF-A0A9P1URN6-F1
#
_cell.length_a   1.000
_cell.length_b   1.000
_cell.length_c   1.000
_cell.angle_alpha   90.00
_cell.angle_beta   90.00
_cell.angle_gamma   90.00
#
_symmetry.space_group_name_H-M   'P 1'
#
loop_
_entity.id
_entity.type
_entity.pdbx_description
1 polymer ?
#
loop_
_entity_poly.entity_id
_entity_poly.type
_entity_poly.pdbx_seq_one_letter_code
_entity_poly.pdbx_strand_id
1 'polypeptide(L)'
;QKGHQKKADKPINLFIEEAHRYIKDNTLSHGTYDFDIFQRISKEGRKYGFLMCVSTQRPSDLSKTVVSQCSNFIVHRIQNPDDLNYISRMVPYIDRDTIDRLTYLQTGHALVFGSAIRIPMLTSFGEAIPNTDGNSAKISKKWYIEKNN
;
A
#
# COMPACT_ATOMS: atom_id res chain seq x y z
N GLN A 1 -4.47 -27.58 31.47
CA GLN A 1 -4.20 -26.14 31.28
C GLN A 1 -3.42 -25.98 29.98
N LYS A 2 -4.00 -25.35 28.94
CA LYS A 2 -3.28 -25.10 27.66
C LYS A 2 -2.22 -24.03 27.93
N GLY A 3 -0.95 -24.37 27.77
CA GLY A 3 0.17 -23.46 28.00
C GLY A 3 -0.01 -22.18 27.19
N HIS A 4 0.17 -21.03 27.83
CA HIS A 4 0.19 -19.74 27.15
C HIS A 4 1.30 -19.78 26.11
N GLN A 5 0.94 -19.83 24.82
CA GLN A 5 1.90 -19.65 23.74
C GLN A 5 2.62 -18.32 23.98
N LYS A 6 3.94 -18.39 24.10
CA LYS A 6 4.81 -17.23 24.25
C LYS A 6 4.55 -16.31 23.06
N LYS A 7 3.95 -15.15 23.31
CA LYS A 7 3.76 -14.11 22.28
C LYS A 7 5.15 -13.62 21.84
N ALA A 8 5.27 -13.13 20.62
CA ALA A 8 6.56 -12.69 20.10
C ALA A 8 7.18 -11.61 21.00
N ASP A 9 8.43 -11.81 21.40
CA ASP A 9 9.15 -10.91 22.31
C ASP A 9 9.55 -9.58 21.63
N LYS A 10 9.51 -9.51 20.29
CA LYS A 10 9.80 -8.30 19.49
C LYS A 10 8.84 -8.15 18.32
N PRO A 11 8.25 -6.97 18.09
CA PRO A 11 7.40 -6.74 16.93
C PRO A 11 8.23 -6.69 15.65
N ILE A 12 7.69 -7.25 14.57
CA ILE A 12 8.27 -7.22 13.22
C ILE A 12 7.28 -6.47 12.32
N ASN A 13 7.78 -5.55 11.49
CA ASN A 13 6.97 -4.89 10.47
C ASN A 13 7.48 -5.28 9.08
N LEU A 14 6.64 -5.97 8.31
CA LEU A 14 6.92 -6.36 6.93
C LEU A 14 6.45 -5.27 5.97
N PHE A 15 7.39 -4.67 5.24
CA PHE A 15 7.09 -3.72 4.17
C PHE A 15 7.07 -4.46 2.83
N ILE A 16 5.98 -4.30 2.08
CA ILE A 16 5.79 -4.91 0.77
C ILE A 16 5.61 -3.79 -0.24
N GLU A 17 6.62 -3.58 -1.08
CA GLU A 17 6.53 -2.68 -2.21
C GLU A 17 5.93 -3.39 -3.43
N GLU A 18 5.33 -2.61 -4.33
CA GLU A 18 4.71 -3.13 -5.55
C GLU A 18 3.70 -4.25 -5.24
N ALA A 19 2.97 -4.09 -4.13
CA ALA A 19 2.25 -5.19 -3.50
C ALA A 19 1.16 -5.79 -4.38
N HIS A 20 0.64 -5.04 -5.35
CA HIS A 20 -0.28 -5.56 -6.35
C HIS A 20 0.31 -6.72 -7.17
N ARG A 21 1.64 -6.93 -7.17
CA ARG A 21 2.26 -8.09 -7.82
C ARG A 21 2.10 -9.39 -7.03
N TYR A 22 1.92 -9.30 -5.71
CA TYR A 22 1.94 -10.44 -4.80
C TYR A 22 0.60 -10.67 -4.09
N ILE A 23 -0.16 -9.60 -3.85
CA ILE A 23 -1.39 -9.60 -3.06
C ILE A 23 -2.57 -9.33 -3.99
N LYS A 24 -3.00 -10.34 -4.75
CA LYS A 24 -4.15 -10.26 -5.67
C LYS A 24 -5.29 -11.12 -5.17
N ASP A 25 -6.52 -10.78 -5.55
CA ASP A 25 -7.64 -11.71 -5.40
C ASP A 25 -7.44 -12.87 -6.39
N ASN A 26 -6.94 -14.02 -5.90
CA ASN A 26 -6.74 -15.22 -6.70
C ASN A 26 -8.10 -15.77 -7.18
N THR A 27 -8.39 -15.61 -8.47
CA THR A 27 -9.59 -16.19 -9.11
C THR A 27 -9.32 -17.51 -9.84
N LEU A 28 -8.06 -17.96 -9.96
CA LEU A 28 -7.68 -19.03 -10.91
C LEU A 28 -6.81 -20.18 -10.35
N SER A 29 -6.49 -20.22 -9.06
CA SER A 29 -5.73 -21.34 -8.49
C SER A 29 -6.65 -22.52 -8.13
N HIS A 30 -6.79 -23.43 -9.10
CA HIS A 30 -7.41 -24.75 -8.97
C HIS A 30 -6.63 -25.68 -8.03
N GLY A 31 -6.63 -25.40 -6.73
CA GLY A 31 -5.99 -26.26 -5.72
C GLY A 31 -6.54 -26.00 -4.34
N THR A 32 -7.02 -27.05 -3.66
CA THR A 32 -7.90 -27.04 -2.48
C THR A 32 -7.31 -26.37 -1.21
N TYR A 33 -6.11 -25.80 -1.24
CA TYR A 33 -5.46 -25.16 -0.09
C TYR A 33 -4.54 -24.00 -0.49
N ASP A 34 -5.07 -23.01 -1.20
CA ASP A 34 -4.32 -21.79 -1.48
C ASP A 34 -4.32 -20.89 -0.22
N PHE A 35 -3.40 -21.18 0.70
CA PHE A 35 -3.16 -20.36 1.88
C PHE A 35 -2.49 -19.06 1.46
N ASP A 36 -3.28 -18.04 1.17
CA ASP A 36 -2.77 -16.68 0.99
C ASP A 36 -2.16 -16.19 2.32
N ILE A 37 -0.83 -16.26 2.39
CA ILE A 37 -0.04 -15.87 3.55
C ILE A 37 -0.29 -14.41 3.94
N PHE A 38 -0.55 -13.52 2.98
CA PHE A 38 -0.80 -12.12 3.23
C PHE A 38 -2.16 -11.90 3.89
N GLN A 39 -3.18 -12.66 3.48
CA GLN A 39 -4.47 -12.67 4.17
C GLN A 39 -4.38 -13.22 5.60
N ARG A 40 -3.55 -14.24 5.82
CA ARG A 40 -3.32 -14.76 7.18
C ARG A 40 -2.60 -13.75 8.06
N ILE A 41 -1.54 -13.12 7.53
CA ILE A 41 -0.81 -12.07 8.22
C ILE A 41 -1.74 -10.89 8.53
N SER A 42 -2.58 -10.46 7.58
CA SER A 42 -3.47 -9.32 7.79
C SER A 42 -4.54 -9.59 8.85
N LYS A 43 -5.05 -10.83 8.95
CA LYS A 43 -6.06 -11.22 9.95
C LYS A 43 -5.47 -11.52 11.33
N GLU A 44 -4.31 -12.19 11.40
CA GLU A 44 -3.79 -12.75 12.66
C GLU A 44 -2.46 -12.13 13.12
N GLY A 45 -1.75 -11.39 12.26
CA GLY A 45 -0.39 -10.93 12.53
C GLY A 45 -0.24 -10.17 13.84
N ARG A 46 -1.23 -9.31 14.17
CA ARG A 46 -1.26 -8.54 15.42
C ARG A 46 -1.19 -9.41 16.68
N LYS A 47 -1.77 -10.62 16.66
CA LYS A 47 -1.71 -11.58 17.78
C LYS A 47 -0.27 -12.03 18.08
N TYR A 48 0.58 -12.04 17.05
CA TYR A 48 1.95 -12.52 17.08
C TYR A 48 2.98 -11.39 16.94
N GLY A 49 2.59 -10.12 17.10
CA GLY A 49 3.50 -8.98 16.96
C GLY A 49 4.00 -8.75 15.53
N PHE A 50 3.32 -9.31 14.53
CA PHE A 50 3.66 -9.14 13.12
C PHE A 50 2.74 -8.10 12.48
N LEU A 51 3.32 -6.99 12.04
CA LEU A 51 2.66 -5.91 11.32
C LEU A 51 3.02 -6.01 9.84
N MET A 52 2.15 -5.47 8.99
CA MET A 52 2.34 -5.45 7.55
C MET A 52 2.02 -4.06 7.03
N CYS A 53 2.93 -3.51 6.23
CA CYS A 53 2.77 -2.28 5.48
C CYS A 53 2.78 -2.62 3.99
N VAL A 54 1.75 -2.17 3.29
CA VAL A 54 1.51 -2.46 1.88
C VAL A 54 1.64 -1.16 1.09
N SER A 55 2.55 -1.14 0.12
CA SER A 55 2.74 -0.01 -0.79
C SER A 55 2.42 -0.44 -2.22
N THR A 56 1.59 0.33 -2.92
CA THR A 56 1.21 0.08 -4.31
C THR A 56 0.78 1.37 -5.00
N GLN A 57 1.00 1.41 -6.31
CA GLN A 57 0.47 2.39 -7.25
C GLN A 57 -0.85 1.96 -7.91
N ARG A 58 -1.30 0.72 -7.69
CA ARG A 58 -2.57 0.17 -8.18
C ARG A 58 -3.39 -0.42 -7.03
N PRO A 59 -4.03 0.40 -6.20
CA PRO A 59 -4.82 -0.10 -5.07
C PRO A 59 -6.01 -0.97 -5.50
N SER A 60 -6.63 -0.72 -6.65
CA SER A 60 -7.75 -1.52 -7.16
C SER A 60 -7.38 -2.95 -7.55
N ASP A 61 -6.10 -3.21 -7.85
CA ASP A 61 -5.55 -4.53 -8.16
C ASP A 61 -5.23 -5.38 -6.90
N LEU A 62 -5.28 -4.78 -5.71
CA LEU A 62 -4.99 -5.50 -4.45
C LEU A 62 -6.15 -6.39 -4.00
N SER A 63 -5.81 -7.46 -3.28
CA SER A 63 -6.83 -8.28 -2.63
C SER A 63 -7.71 -7.45 -1.71
N LYS A 64 -9.01 -7.45 -1.98
CA LYS A 64 -10.01 -6.76 -1.15
C LYS A 64 -9.98 -7.28 0.29
N THR A 65 -9.68 -8.55 0.47
CA THR A 65 -9.57 -9.16 1.81
C THR A 65 -8.42 -8.53 2.59
N VAL A 66 -7.23 -8.40 1.99
CA VAL A 66 -6.09 -7.77 2.67
C VAL A 66 -6.35 -6.30 2.94
N VAL A 67 -6.86 -5.55 1.95
CA VAL A 67 -7.13 -4.12 2.11
C VAL A 67 -8.18 -3.87 3.19
N SER A 68 -9.20 -4.72 3.33
CA SER A 68 -10.21 -4.61 4.40
C SER A 68 -9.65 -4.73 5.82
N GLN A 69 -8.48 -5.35 5.98
CA GLN A 69 -7.82 -5.50 7.28
C GLN A 69 -6.82 -4.36 7.56
N CYS A 70 -6.50 -3.51 6.56
CA CYS A 70 -5.66 -2.35 6.76
C CYS A 70 -6.37 -1.33 7.65
N SER A 71 -5.75 -0.97 8.77
CA SER A 71 -6.34 -0.04 9.74
C SER A 71 -6.01 1.42 9.45
N ASN A 72 -4.96 1.69 8.68
CA ASN A 72 -4.44 3.03 8.40
C ASN A 72 -4.05 3.13 6.93
N PHE A 73 -4.33 4.28 6.33
CA PHE A 73 -4.11 4.54 4.92
C PHE A 73 -3.41 5.88 4.75
N ILE A 74 -2.41 5.89 3.87
CA ILE A 74 -1.72 7.09 3.39
C ILE A 74 -1.89 7.08 1.88
N VAL A 75 -2.71 7.99 1.36
CA VAL A 75 -3.07 8.03 -0.05
C VAL A 75 -2.46 9.28 -0.68
N HIS A 76 -1.42 9.05 -1.49
CA HIS A 76 -0.83 10.08 -2.33
C HIS A 76 -1.68 10.34 -3.59
N ARG A 77 -1.14 11.13 -4.53
CA ARG A 77 -1.82 11.46 -5.79
C ARG A 77 -2.28 10.20 -6.54
N ILE A 78 -3.57 10.11 -6.86
CA ILE A 78 -4.17 9.04 -7.67
C ILE A 78 -4.82 9.66 -8.90
N GLN A 79 -4.38 9.22 -10.08
CA GLN A 79 -4.92 9.71 -11.36
C GLN A 79 -5.88 8.72 -12.05
N ASN A 80 -5.72 7.43 -11.76
CA ASN A 80 -6.57 6.40 -12.35
C ASN A 80 -7.98 6.48 -11.74
N PRO A 81 -9.06 6.57 -12.56
CA PRO A 81 -10.43 6.66 -12.05
C PRO A 81 -10.90 5.43 -11.27
N ASP A 82 -10.44 4.23 -11.63
CA ASP A 82 -10.82 2.98 -10.94
C ASP A 82 -10.20 2.94 -9.54
N ASP A 83 -8.93 3.32 -9.41
CA ASP A 83 -8.25 3.46 -8.13
C ASP A 83 -8.87 4.57 -7.27
N LEU A 84 -9.23 5.71 -7.87
CA LEU A 84 -9.90 6.79 -7.16
C LEU A 84 -11.26 6.35 -6.60
N ASN A 85 -12.05 5.65 -7.43
CA ASN A 85 -13.32 5.06 -7.03
C ASN A 85 -13.17 3.95 -5.98
N TYR A 86 -12.06 3.21 -6.01
CA TYR A 86 -11.77 2.18 -5.02
C TYR A 86 -11.46 2.81 -3.66
N ILE A 87 -10.60 3.84 -3.62
CA ILE A 87 -10.27 4.58 -2.39
C ILE A 87 -11.50 5.32 -1.86
N SER A 88 -12.29 5.97 -2.69
CA SER A 88 -13.46 6.75 -2.24
C SER A 88 -14.48 5.91 -1.46
N ARG A 89 -14.56 4.61 -1.73
CA ARG A 89 -15.41 3.66 -0.99
C ARG A 89 -14.86 3.30 0.39
N MET A 90 -13.58 3.56 0.65
CA MET A 90 -12.89 3.21 1.90
C MET A 90 -12.80 4.37 2.87
N VAL A 91 -12.81 5.61 2.37
CA VAL A 91 -12.66 6.80 3.21
C VAL A 91 -13.98 7.12 3.90
N PRO A 92 -14.06 7.07 5.25
CA PRO A 92 -15.28 7.38 5.96
C PRO A 92 -15.48 8.91 6.06
N TYR A 93 -16.74 9.37 5.97
CA TYR A 93 -17.15 10.74 6.30
C TYR A 93 -16.39 11.85 5.52
N ILE A 94 -16.05 11.62 4.25
CA ILE A 94 -15.38 12.61 3.41
C ILE A 94 -16.27 13.07 2.25
N ASP A 95 -16.12 14.32 1.84
CA ASP A 95 -16.80 14.87 0.68
C ASP A 95 -16.14 14.44 -0.63
N ARG A 96 -16.90 14.52 -1.72
CA ARG A 96 -16.37 14.21 -3.06
C ARG A 96 -15.26 15.18 -3.46
N ASP A 97 -15.37 16.45 -3.08
CA ASP A 97 -14.38 17.47 -3.39
C ASP A 97 -12.98 17.12 -2.83
N THR A 98 -12.89 16.55 -1.62
CA THR A 98 -11.60 16.11 -1.09
C THR A 98 -11.06 14.86 -1.79
N ILE A 99 -11.94 13.95 -2.24
CA ILE A 99 -11.53 12.83 -3.09
C ILE A 99 -11.00 13.35 -4.43
N ASP A 100 -11.68 14.29 -5.07
CA ASP A 100 -11.28 14.84 -6.37
C ASP A 100 -9.92 15.56 -6.28
N ARG A 101 -9.59 16.15 -5.13
CA ARG A 101 -8.26 16.72 -4.84
C ARG A 101 -7.12 15.72 -4.95
N LEU A 102 -7.38 14.42 -4.76
CA LEU A 102 -6.34 13.39 -4.90
C LEU A 102 -5.79 13.31 -6.33
N THR A 103 -6.53 13.79 -7.34
CA THR A 103 -6.09 13.73 -8.74
C THR A 103 -4.99 14.74 -9.08
N TYR A 104 -4.95 15.87 -8.38
CA TYR A 104 -3.98 16.96 -8.59
C TYR A 104 -3.13 17.27 -7.35
N LEU A 105 -3.08 16.34 -6.39
CA LEU A 105 -2.29 16.48 -5.18
C LEU A 105 -0.79 16.64 -5.49
N GLN A 106 -0.13 17.59 -4.84
CA GLN A 106 1.31 17.83 -5.05
C GLN A 106 2.16 16.68 -4.47
N THR A 107 3.35 16.48 -5.04
CA THR A 107 4.34 15.54 -4.48
C THR A 107 4.62 15.88 -3.01
N GLY A 108 4.78 14.85 -2.18
CA GLY A 108 4.95 15.01 -0.73
C GLY A 108 3.65 15.25 0.03
N HIS A 109 2.50 15.39 -0.61
CA HIS A 109 1.21 15.48 0.08
C HIS A 109 0.44 14.16 -0.01
N ALA A 110 -0.37 13.87 1.00
CA ALA A 110 -1.27 12.72 1.03
C ALA A 110 -2.51 12.98 1.90
N LEU A 111 -3.59 12.27 1.57
CA LEU A 111 -4.74 12.07 2.44
C LEU A 111 -4.43 10.92 3.39
N VAL A 112 -4.53 11.17 4.70
CA VAL A 112 -4.29 10.16 5.73
C VAL A 112 -5.57 9.93 6.52
N PHE A 113 -5.94 8.65 6.67
CA PHE A 113 -7.13 8.25 7.40
C PHE A 113 -6.97 6.85 8.01
N GLY A 114 -7.87 6.50 8.93
CA GLY A 114 -7.87 5.21 9.64
C GLY A 114 -7.67 5.38 11.15
N SER A 115 -7.47 4.27 11.86
CA SER A 115 -7.48 4.23 13.33
C SER A 115 -6.43 5.10 14.04
N ALA A 116 -5.34 5.45 13.35
CA ALA A 116 -4.28 6.29 13.88
C ALA A 116 -4.63 7.78 13.93
N ILE A 117 -5.65 8.23 13.19
CA ILE A 117 -6.06 9.63 13.10
C ILE A 117 -7.58 9.74 13.30
N ARG A 118 -8.04 10.72 14.08
CA ARG A 118 -9.47 10.86 14.39
C ARG A 118 -10.34 11.28 13.20
N ILE A 119 -9.80 12.09 12.31
CA ILE A 119 -10.50 12.67 11.15
C ILE A 119 -9.59 12.55 9.94
N PRO A 120 -10.09 12.11 8.76
CA PRO A 120 -9.31 12.14 7.53
C PRO A 120 -8.73 13.53 7.26
N MET A 121 -7.43 13.61 6.95
CA MET A 121 -6.75 14.90 6.77
C MET A 121 -5.76 14.86 5.61
N LEU A 122 -5.73 15.94 4.83
CA LEU A 122 -4.66 16.20 3.86
C LEU A 122 -3.46 16.81 4.59
N THR A 123 -2.30 16.18 4.45
CA THR A 123 -1.06 16.63 5.10
C THR A 123 0.12 16.52 4.15
N SER A 124 1.16 17.31 4.44
CA SER A 124 2.48 17.17 3.81
C SER A 124 3.35 16.19 4.61
N PHE A 125 4.27 15.54 3.90
CA PHE A 125 5.29 14.64 4.38
C PHE A 125 6.66 15.24 4.05
N GLY A 126 7.61 15.12 4.96
CA GLY A 126 8.99 15.54 4.73
C GLY A 126 9.68 14.64 3.71
N GLU A 127 10.71 15.18 3.07
CA GLU A 127 11.55 14.40 2.16
C GLU A 127 12.35 13.34 2.93
N ALA A 128 12.62 12.20 2.26
CA ALA A 128 13.44 11.15 2.83
C ALA A 128 14.90 11.61 2.97
N ILE A 129 15.51 11.31 4.12
CA ILE A 129 16.91 11.60 4.41
C ILE A 129 17.60 10.29 4.84
N PRO A 130 18.59 9.78 4.08
CA PRO A 130 19.05 10.28 2.78
C PRO A 130 17.97 10.10 1.70
N ASN A 131 18.08 10.87 0.62
CA ASN A 131 17.16 10.73 -0.50
C ASN A 131 17.32 9.34 -1.14
N THR A 132 16.27 8.82 -1.74
CA THR A 132 16.30 7.51 -2.40
C THR A 132 17.01 7.61 -3.74
N ASP A 133 17.74 6.55 -4.12
CA ASP A 133 18.29 6.39 -5.47
C ASP A 133 17.17 6.02 -6.47
N GLY A 134 16.19 6.90 -6.62
CA GLY A 134 14.99 6.69 -7.44
C GLY A 134 15.15 7.08 -8.92
N ASN A 135 16.37 7.41 -9.36
CA ASN A 135 16.60 7.83 -10.73
C ASN A 135 16.46 6.64 -11.69
N SER A 136 15.36 6.62 -12.45
CA SER A 136 15.21 5.75 -13.61
C SER A 136 16.42 5.85 -14.53
N ALA A 137 16.76 4.74 -15.20
CA ALA A 137 17.81 4.74 -16.20
C ALA A 137 17.57 5.86 -17.22
N LYS A 138 18.59 6.67 -17.51
CA LYS A 138 18.53 7.72 -18.54
C LYS A 138 18.54 7.05 -19.93
N ILE A 139 17.40 6.48 -20.33
CA ILE A 139 17.23 5.70 -21.56
C ILE A 139 17.71 6.51 -22.77
N SER A 140 17.35 7.79 -22.85
CA SER A 140 17.80 8.71 -23.90
C SER A 140 19.33 8.80 -24.05
N LYS A 141 20.09 8.59 -22.97
CA LYS A 141 21.56 8.59 -22.99
C LYS A 141 22.18 7.22 -23.30
N LYS A 142 21.41 6.14 -23.21
CA LYS A 142 21.89 4.75 -23.37
C LYS A 142 21.36 4.06 -24.62
N TRP A 143 20.32 4.60 -25.24
CA TRP A 143 19.63 3.97 -26.37
C TRP A 143 20.41 4.10 -27.69
N TYR A 144 21.13 5.20 -27.86
CA TYR A 144 21.97 5.40 -29.04
C TYR A 144 23.41 5.04 -28.69
N ILE A 145 23.90 3.95 -29.28
CA ILE A 145 25.33 3.67 -29.35
C ILE A 145 25.83 4.43 -30.57
N GLU A 146 26.63 5.48 -30.37
CA GLU A 146 27.42 6.04 -31.47
C GLU A 146 28.34 4.91 -31.96
N LYS A 147 28.07 4.40 -33.17
CA LYS A 147 29.05 3.62 -33.89
C LYS A 147 30.15 4.59 -34.29
N ASN A 148 31.24 4.61 -33.53
CA ASN A 148 32.50 5.16 -34.01
C ASN A 148 32.89 4.32 -35.24
N ASN A 149 32.77 4.92 -36.43
CA ASN A 149 33.43 4.45 -37.64
C ASN A 149 34.90 4.85 -37.60
#